data_AF-A0A9Q7TMA0-F1
#
_entry.id   AF-A0A9Q7TMA0-F1
#
_cell.length_a   1.000
_cell.length_b   1.000
_cell.length_c   1.000
_cell.angle_alpha   90.00
_cell.angle_beta   90.00
_cell.angle_gamma   90.00
#
_symmetry.space_group_name_H-M   'P 1'
#
loop_
_entity.id
_entity.type
_entity.pdbx_description
1 polymer ?
#
loop_
_entity_poly.entity_id
_entity_poly.type
_entity_poly.pdbx_seq_one_letter_code
_entity_poly.pdbx_strand_id
1 'polypeptide(L)'
;MSEPQSWDVLRRKTRNLESTIDARLTSYSQLASKIARSADAPSTSSSAPGSAGIYADHTTLDMDASSPPSRKEDLSEHLELESELESLINQLSEAVDALTTKLDDPETPPTSAQLHAVQRHREVLFDFTRDFRRSKTNLRHAIDRRDLLGNVQGDINAYKAAQLSDADALLAERGRIDNSHSMIDRTLEQAYATRADFADQRSTLQGISTRMSNTAAQVPGLNSIITLIGRRRRRDSVIIGCLVGILTVLLLMYIFR
;
A
#
# COMPACT_ATOMS: atom_id res chain seq x y z
N MET A 1 -24.40 -37.72 16.38
CA MET A 1 -23.94 -36.81 17.44
C MET A 1 -22.70 -36.08 16.93
N SER A 2 -22.85 -34.92 16.30
CA SER A 2 -21.73 -34.05 15.93
C SER A 2 -21.28 -33.30 17.18
N GLU A 3 -20.03 -33.44 17.59
CA GLU A 3 -19.48 -32.63 18.69
C GLU A 3 -19.73 -31.14 18.41
N PRO A 4 -20.17 -30.35 19.42
CA PRO A 4 -20.33 -28.92 19.24
C PRO A 4 -18.97 -28.33 18.90
N GLN A 5 -18.83 -27.77 17.69
CA GLN A 5 -17.60 -27.09 17.31
C GLN A 5 -17.25 -26.04 18.37
N SER A 6 -16.03 -26.14 18.92
CA SER A 6 -15.54 -25.20 19.93
C SER A 6 -15.47 -23.80 19.34
N TRP A 7 -15.92 -22.80 20.11
CA TRP A 7 -15.88 -21.37 19.75
C TRP A 7 -14.51 -20.93 19.24
N ASP A 8 -13.43 -21.46 19.83
CA ASP A 8 -12.05 -21.15 19.43
C ASP A 8 -11.72 -21.66 18.02
N VAL A 9 -12.26 -22.83 17.64
CA VAL A 9 -12.07 -23.41 16.31
C VAL A 9 -12.76 -22.54 15.27
N LEU A 10 -13.98 -22.11 15.56
CA LEU A 10 -14.76 -21.28 14.65
C LEU A 10 -14.12 -19.89 14.47
N ARG A 11 -13.66 -19.28 15.56
CA ARG A 11 -12.92 -17.99 15.51
C ARG A 11 -11.62 -18.08 14.72
N ARG A 12 -10.86 -19.18 14.86
CA ARG A 12 -9.65 -19.41 14.06
C ARG A 12 -9.98 -19.57 12.58
N LYS A 13 -11.06 -20.31 12.26
CA LYS A 13 -11.56 -20.46 10.89
C LYS A 13 -11.94 -19.09 10.29
N THR A 14 -12.69 -18.27 11.01
CA THR A 14 -13.08 -16.91 10.57
C THR A 14 -11.85 -16.06 10.25
N ARG A 15 -10.84 -16.04 11.12
CA ARG A 15 -9.60 -15.28 10.86
C ARG A 15 -8.80 -15.79 9.66
N ASN A 16 -8.78 -17.11 9.46
CA ASN A 16 -8.11 -17.69 8.30
C ASN A 16 -8.83 -17.28 6.99
N LEU A 17 -10.16 -17.34 6.99
CA LEU A 17 -10.98 -16.85 5.88
C LEU A 17 -10.73 -15.36 5.61
N GLU A 18 -10.70 -14.51 6.64
CA GLU A 18 -10.36 -13.08 6.50
C GLU A 18 -9.00 -12.87 5.84
N SER A 19 -7.95 -13.56 6.31
CA SER A 19 -6.60 -13.46 5.74
C SER A 19 -6.54 -13.95 4.29
N THR A 20 -7.33 -14.98 3.96
CA THR A 20 -7.38 -15.54 2.60
C THR A 20 -8.12 -14.58 1.66
N ILE A 21 -9.24 -14.01 2.10
CA ILE A 21 -10.00 -13.01 1.34
C ILE A 21 -9.13 -11.80 1.04
N ASP A 22 -8.36 -11.31 2.02
CA ASP A 22 -7.50 -10.13 1.82
C ASP A 22 -6.40 -10.37 0.76
N ALA A 23 -5.75 -11.54 0.83
CA ALA A 23 -4.74 -11.94 -0.16
C ALA A 23 -5.36 -12.05 -1.57
N ARG A 24 -6.53 -12.68 -1.68
CA ARG A 24 -7.24 -12.85 -2.96
C ARG A 24 -7.77 -11.53 -3.51
N LEU A 25 -8.33 -10.67 -2.67
CA LEU A 25 -8.80 -9.32 -3.06
C LEU A 25 -7.64 -8.46 -3.58
N THR A 26 -6.47 -8.57 -2.96
CA THR A 26 -5.25 -7.91 -3.45
C THR A 26 -4.89 -8.41 -4.84
N SER A 27 -4.83 -9.74 -5.05
CA SER A 27 -4.53 -10.32 -6.37
C SER A 27 -5.53 -9.88 -7.44
N TYR A 28 -6.83 -9.89 -7.10
CA TYR A 28 -7.91 -9.45 -7.99
C TYR A 28 -7.78 -7.96 -8.36
N SER A 29 -7.42 -7.09 -7.42
CA SER A 29 -7.21 -5.66 -7.68
C SER A 29 -5.99 -5.37 -8.56
N GLN A 30 -4.91 -6.14 -8.41
CA GLN A 30 -3.69 -6.00 -9.22
C GLN A 30 -3.96 -6.40 -10.67
N LEU A 31 -4.68 -7.49 -10.84
CA LEU A 31 -5.13 -8.03 -12.09
C LEU A 31 -6.13 -7.08 -12.79
N ALA A 32 -7.10 -6.54 -12.06
CA ALA A 32 -8.00 -5.50 -12.58
C ALA A 32 -7.23 -4.25 -13.05
N SER A 33 -6.20 -3.84 -12.29
CA SER A 33 -5.33 -2.74 -12.66
C SER A 33 -4.46 -3.06 -13.89
N LYS A 34 -4.03 -4.32 -14.07
CA LYS A 34 -3.30 -4.78 -15.26
C LYS A 34 -4.18 -4.66 -16.51
N ILE A 35 -5.46 -5.08 -16.45
CA ILE A 35 -6.38 -4.90 -17.57
C ILE A 35 -6.59 -3.42 -17.86
N ALA A 36 -6.87 -2.61 -16.83
CA ALA A 36 -7.11 -1.18 -17.01
C ALA A 36 -5.91 -0.49 -17.68
N ARG A 37 -4.69 -0.81 -17.26
CA ARG A 37 -3.46 -0.30 -17.89
C ARG A 37 -3.27 -0.82 -19.31
N SER A 38 -3.65 -2.06 -19.61
CA SER A 38 -3.57 -2.59 -20.98
C SER A 38 -4.56 -1.91 -21.94
N ALA A 39 -5.68 -1.41 -21.40
CA ALA A 39 -6.68 -0.66 -22.17
C ALA A 39 -6.23 0.79 -22.42
N ASP A 40 -5.61 1.43 -21.42
CA ASP A 40 -5.12 2.81 -21.51
C ASP A 40 -3.71 2.93 -22.12
N ALA A 41 -2.99 1.82 -22.30
CA ALA A 41 -1.69 1.81 -22.99
C ALA A 41 -1.90 2.23 -24.45
N PRO A 42 -1.37 3.39 -24.88
CA PRO A 42 -1.28 3.65 -26.30
C PRO A 42 -0.45 2.53 -26.88
N SER A 43 -0.88 1.91 -27.98
CA SER A 43 0.04 1.18 -28.84
C SER A 43 1.00 2.21 -29.44
N THR A 44 1.97 2.67 -28.64
CA THR A 44 3.24 3.12 -29.16
C THR A 44 3.75 1.94 -29.95
N SER A 45 3.51 1.97 -31.26
CA SER A 45 4.38 1.32 -32.22
C SER A 45 5.79 1.70 -31.76
N SER A 46 6.50 0.75 -31.17
CA SER A 46 7.92 0.90 -30.90
C SER A 46 8.63 0.86 -32.24
N SER A 47 8.47 1.92 -33.02
CA SER A 47 9.49 2.35 -33.96
C SER A 47 10.67 2.77 -33.09
N ALA A 48 11.50 1.79 -32.74
CA ALA A 48 12.81 2.04 -32.16
C ALA A 48 13.54 3.06 -33.06
N PRO A 49 14.18 4.10 -32.50
CA PRO A 49 14.94 5.05 -33.28
C PRO A 49 16.27 4.39 -33.66
N GLY A 50 16.31 3.68 -34.78
CA GLY A 50 17.55 3.07 -35.25
C GLY A 50 17.38 1.92 -36.23
N SER A 51 16.82 2.19 -37.41
CA SER A 51 17.21 1.46 -38.63
C SER A 51 16.69 2.19 -39.85
N ALA A 52 17.58 2.92 -40.53
CA ALA A 52 17.37 3.33 -41.90
C ALA A 52 17.49 2.07 -42.79
N GLY A 53 16.38 1.66 -43.40
CA GLY A 53 16.31 0.47 -44.25
C GLY A 53 15.07 0.45 -45.13
N ILE A 54 15.13 1.21 -46.22
CA ILE A 54 14.74 0.85 -47.61
C ILE A 54 13.75 -0.34 -47.73
N TYR A 55 12.50 -0.05 -48.10
CA TYR A 55 11.43 -0.95 -48.58
C TYR A 55 11.28 -2.30 -47.84
N ALA A 56 10.54 -2.31 -46.74
CA ALA A 56 10.04 -3.55 -46.13
C ALA A 56 8.52 -3.57 -46.16
N ASP A 57 8.02 -4.25 -47.20
CA ASP A 57 7.02 -5.30 -47.09
C ASP A 57 5.67 -4.96 -46.41
N HIS A 58 4.65 -4.72 -47.25
CA HIS A 58 3.25 -4.47 -46.87
C HIS A 58 2.46 -5.77 -46.63
N THR A 59 3.13 -6.90 -46.42
CA THR A 59 2.49 -8.20 -46.16
C THR A 59 2.90 -8.80 -44.83
N THR A 60 2.39 -8.24 -43.74
CA THR A 60 1.99 -9.05 -42.57
C THR A 60 0.60 -8.60 -42.12
N LEU A 61 -0.38 -8.85 -43.01
CA LEU A 61 -1.77 -9.05 -42.61
C LEU A 61 -1.83 -10.38 -41.85
N ASP A 62 -1.34 -10.40 -40.61
CA ASP A 62 -1.79 -11.39 -39.63
C ASP A 62 -3.11 -10.88 -39.05
N MET A 63 -4.12 -10.90 -39.90
CA MET A 63 -5.52 -10.84 -39.54
C MET A 63 -5.91 -12.21 -38.98
N ASP A 64 -5.38 -12.55 -37.80
CA ASP A 64 -6.04 -13.55 -36.97
C ASP A 64 -7.07 -12.81 -36.11
N ALA A 65 -8.34 -13.03 -36.45
CA ALA A 65 -9.52 -12.65 -35.68
C ALA A 65 -9.66 -13.48 -34.39
N SER A 66 -8.54 -13.81 -33.76
CA SER A 66 -8.49 -14.31 -32.39
C SER A 66 -7.99 -13.16 -31.52
N SER A 67 -8.81 -12.70 -30.57
CA SER A 67 -8.30 -11.86 -29.49
C SER A 67 -6.99 -12.46 -28.99
N PRO A 68 -5.92 -11.66 -28.73
CA PRO A 68 -4.64 -12.18 -28.29
C PRO A 68 -4.88 -13.25 -27.21
N PRO A 69 -4.25 -14.43 -27.27
CA PRO A 69 -4.53 -15.53 -26.32
C PRO A 69 -4.47 -15.04 -24.87
N SER A 70 -3.56 -14.11 -24.58
CA SER A 70 -3.44 -13.39 -23.30
C SER A 70 -4.70 -12.63 -22.86
N ARG A 71 -5.47 -12.03 -23.79
CA ARG A 71 -6.69 -11.26 -23.47
C ARG A 71 -7.82 -12.15 -22.97
N LYS A 72 -7.97 -13.33 -23.58
CA LYS A 72 -8.99 -14.31 -23.17
C LYS A 72 -8.57 -15.01 -21.87
N GLU A 73 -7.28 -15.32 -21.75
CA GLU A 73 -6.69 -15.94 -20.56
C GLU A 73 -6.77 -15.03 -19.33
N ASP A 74 -6.40 -13.75 -19.47
CA ASP A 74 -6.56 -12.74 -18.41
C ASP A 74 -8.05 -12.68 -17.99
N LEU A 75 -8.99 -12.55 -18.95
CA LEU A 75 -10.42 -12.48 -18.65
C LEU A 75 -10.95 -13.72 -17.91
N SER A 76 -10.53 -14.93 -18.31
CA SER A 76 -10.89 -16.16 -17.60
C SER A 76 -10.32 -16.20 -16.18
N GLU A 77 -9.05 -15.82 -15.99
CA GLU A 77 -8.40 -15.80 -14.67
C GLU A 77 -9.13 -14.84 -13.71
N HIS A 78 -9.61 -13.70 -14.22
CA HIS A 78 -10.38 -12.76 -13.40
C HIS A 78 -11.75 -13.31 -12.98
N LEU A 79 -12.46 -14.00 -13.88
CA LEU A 79 -13.77 -14.60 -13.58
C LEU A 79 -13.65 -15.72 -12.55
N GLU A 80 -12.58 -16.52 -12.64
CA GLU A 80 -12.28 -17.56 -11.65
C GLU A 80 -12.05 -16.95 -10.27
N LEU A 81 -11.20 -15.92 -10.18
CA LEU A 81 -10.95 -15.21 -8.90
C LEU A 81 -12.20 -14.51 -8.37
N GLU A 82 -13.03 -13.93 -9.23
CA GLU A 82 -14.31 -13.32 -8.84
C GLU A 82 -15.22 -14.37 -8.17
N SER A 83 -15.34 -15.56 -8.77
CA SER A 83 -16.12 -16.66 -8.21
C SER A 83 -15.53 -17.21 -6.90
N GLU A 84 -14.19 -17.29 -6.80
CA GLU A 84 -13.50 -17.70 -5.57
C GLU A 84 -13.74 -16.70 -4.44
N LEU A 85 -13.65 -15.39 -4.70
CA LEU A 85 -13.95 -14.35 -3.70
C LEU A 85 -15.42 -14.39 -3.25
N GLU A 86 -16.37 -14.55 -4.16
CA GLU A 86 -17.79 -14.68 -3.81
C GLU A 86 -18.02 -15.90 -2.89
N SER A 87 -17.39 -17.03 -3.20
CA SER A 87 -17.43 -18.23 -2.36
C SER A 87 -16.81 -17.98 -0.99
N LEU A 88 -15.64 -17.36 -0.91
CA LEU A 88 -14.95 -17.08 0.35
C LEU A 88 -15.71 -16.09 1.23
N ILE A 89 -16.28 -15.03 0.65
CA ILE A 89 -17.11 -14.06 1.37
C ILE A 89 -18.37 -14.73 1.93
N ASN A 90 -19.02 -15.61 1.16
CA ASN A 90 -20.17 -16.38 1.64
C ASN A 90 -19.78 -17.32 2.78
N GLN A 91 -18.65 -18.01 2.68
CA GLN A 91 -18.12 -18.86 3.76
C GLN A 91 -17.77 -18.06 5.02
N LEU A 92 -17.26 -16.84 4.88
CA LEU A 92 -17.02 -15.94 6.01
C LEU A 92 -18.34 -15.51 6.66
N SER A 93 -19.36 -15.18 5.87
CA SER A 93 -20.70 -14.88 6.38
C SER A 93 -21.26 -16.02 7.21
N GLU A 94 -21.25 -17.23 6.67
CA GLU A 94 -21.72 -18.42 7.38
C GLU A 94 -20.94 -18.67 8.67
N ALA A 95 -19.62 -18.45 8.68
CA ALA A 95 -18.80 -18.59 9.87
C ALA A 95 -19.12 -17.52 10.94
N VAL A 96 -19.41 -16.28 10.54
CA VAL A 96 -19.83 -15.20 11.44
C VAL A 96 -21.24 -15.42 11.99
N ASP A 97 -22.15 -15.96 11.19
CA ASP A 97 -23.50 -16.34 11.63
C ASP A 97 -23.45 -17.53 12.60
N ALA A 98 -22.58 -18.52 12.33
CA ALA A 98 -22.32 -19.62 13.27
C ALA A 98 -21.71 -19.13 14.60
N LEU A 99 -20.83 -18.11 14.59
CA LEU A 99 -20.32 -17.48 15.81
C LEU A 99 -21.42 -16.71 16.57
N THR A 100 -22.31 -16.06 15.83
CA THR A 100 -23.44 -15.32 16.40
C THR A 100 -24.41 -16.27 17.10
N THR A 101 -24.85 -17.33 16.42
CA THR A 101 -25.80 -18.31 16.96
C THR A 101 -25.27 -19.00 18.22
N LYS A 102 -23.95 -19.20 18.34
CA LYS A 102 -23.31 -19.68 19.57
C LYS A 102 -23.32 -18.68 20.71
N LEU A 103 -23.39 -17.39 20.40
CA LEU A 103 -23.43 -16.30 21.38
C LEU A 103 -24.84 -16.03 21.91
N ASP A 104 -25.85 -16.45 21.16
CA ASP A 104 -27.27 -16.36 21.51
C ASP A 104 -27.77 -17.56 22.34
N ASP A 105 -26.89 -18.49 22.73
CA ASP A 105 -27.23 -19.66 23.55
C ASP A 105 -27.60 -19.25 25.00
N PRO A 106 -28.84 -19.48 25.46
CA PRO A 106 -29.31 -19.01 26.76
C PRO A 106 -28.64 -19.69 27.96
N GLU A 107 -27.94 -20.82 27.78
CA GLU A 107 -27.31 -21.54 28.89
C GLU A 107 -25.95 -20.96 29.32
N THR A 108 -25.28 -20.18 28.47
CA THR A 108 -23.98 -19.58 28.77
C THR A 108 -23.97 -18.08 28.44
N PRO A 109 -23.95 -17.17 29.43
CA PRO A 109 -23.93 -15.75 29.15
C PRO A 109 -22.64 -15.37 28.39
N PRO A 110 -22.73 -14.63 27.28
CA PRO A 110 -21.58 -14.30 26.46
C PRO A 110 -20.64 -13.32 27.18
N THR A 111 -19.34 -13.55 27.04
CA THR A 111 -18.33 -12.64 27.61
C THR A 111 -18.27 -11.36 26.77
N SER A 112 -18.05 -10.19 27.38
CA SER A 112 -17.87 -8.91 26.66
C SER A 112 -16.84 -9.00 25.51
N ALA A 113 -15.75 -9.76 25.70
CA ALA A 113 -14.75 -10.01 24.67
C ALA A 113 -15.28 -10.81 23.46
N GLN A 114 -16.22 -11.74 23.66
CA GLN A 114 -16.83 -12.52 22.59
C GLN A 114 -17.82 -11.68 21.78
N LEU A 115 -18.62 -10.82 22.44
CA LEU A 115 -19.51 -9.85 21.80
C LEU A 115 -18.74 -8.88 20.90
N HIS A 116 -17.67 -8.26 21.44
CA HIS A 116 -16.81 -7.38 20.66
C HIS A 116 -16.11 -8.10 19.49
N ALA A 117 -15.72 -9.36 19.67
CA ALA A 117 -15.10 -10.14 18.60
C ALA A 117 -16.08 -10.39 17.43
N VAL A 118 -17.31 -10.82 17.71
CA VAL A 118 -18.33 -11.03 16.68
C VAL A 118 -18.69 -9.73 15.97
N GLN A 119 -18.84 -8.64 16.72
CA GLN A 119 -19.10 -7.32 16.14
C GLN A 119 -17.99 -6.91 15.16
N ARG A 120 -16.72 -7.07 15.55
CA ARG A 120 -15.59 -6.79 14.66
C ARG A 120 -15.60 -7.65 13.40
N HIS A 121 -15.89 -8.95 13.52
CA HIS A 121 -15.98 -9.84 12.35
C HIS A 121 -17.10 -9.43 11.38
N ARG A 122 -18.22 -8.89 11.89
CA ARG A 122 -19.30 -8.33 11.05
C ARG A 122 -18.87 -7.05 10.32
N GLU A 123 -18.16 -6.16 11.00
CA GLU A 123 -17.62 -4.93 10.40
C GLU A 123 -16.64 -5.28 9.26
N VAL A 124 -15.72 -6.22 9.52
CA VAL A 124 -14.75 -6.71 8.54
C VAL A 124 -15.44 -7.35 7.33
N LEU A 125 -16.47 -8.18 7.55
CA LEU A 125 -17.25 -8.77 6.46
C LEU A 125 -17.95 -7.71 5.60
N PHE A 126 -18.51 -6.68 6.24
CA PHE A 126 -19.15 -5.58 5.53
C PHE A 126 -18.14 -4.81 4.67
N ASP A 127 -16.96 -4.52 5.22
CA ASP A 127 -15.88 -3.86 4.49
C ASP A 127 -15.41 -4.71 3.29
N PHE A 128 -15.14 -6.01 3.48
CA PHE A 128 -14.77 -6.90 2.37
C PHE A 128 -15.83 -6.96 1.28
N THR A 129 -17.11 -7.01 1.65
CA THR A 129 -18.22 -7.04 0.69
C THR A 129 -18.29 -5.72 -0.11
N ARG A 130 -18.11 -4.58 0.57
CA ARG A 130 -18.08 -3.26 -0.08
C ARG A 130 -16.90 -3.14 -1.04
N ASP A 131 -15.71 -3.53 -0.59
CA ASP A 131 -14.49 -3.40 -1.35
C ASP A 131 -14.47 -4.34 -2.55
N PHE A 132 -14.98 -5.57 -2.39
CA PHE A 132 -15.19 -6.49 -3.49
C PHE A 132 -16.15 -5.92 -4.56
N ARG A 133 -17.31 -5.38 -4.15
CA ARG A 133 -18.26 -4.73 -5.07
C ARG A 133 -17.63 -3.55 -5.81
N ARG A 134 -16.87 -2.71 -5.11
CA ARG A 134 -16.16 -1.58 -5.71
C ARG A 134 -15.15 -2.07 -6.74
N SER A 135 -14.36 -3.09 -6.41
CA SER A 135 -13.36 -3.68 -7.32
C SER A 135 -14.03 -4.27 -8.57
N LYS A 136 -15.14 -4.98 -8.41
CA LYS A 136 -15.96 -5.54 -9.50
C LYS A 136 -16.51 -4.47 -10.44
N THR A 137 -17.01 -3.35 -9.92
CA THR A 137 -17.47 -2.21 -10.73
C THR A 137 -16.31 -1.55 -11.50
N ASN A 138 -15.18 -1.32 -10.83
CA ASN A 138 -13.99 -0.74 -11.47
C ASN A 138 -13.48 -1.63 -12.62
N LEU A 139 -13.47 -2.95 -12.42
CA LEU A 139 -13.06 -3.91 -13.43
C LEU A 139 -14.00 -3.89 -14.64
N ARG A 140 -15.32 -3.90 -14.42
CA ARG A 140 -16.30 -3.82 -15.51
C ARG A 140 -16.09 -2.57 -16.35
N HIS A 141 -15.93 -1.42 -15.71
CA HIS A 141 -15.64 -0.18 -16.43
C HIS A 141 -14.32 -0.25 -17.23
N ALA A 142 -13.30 -0.94 -16.73
CA ALA A 142 -12.05 -1.15 -17.45
C ALA A 142 -12.24 -2.06 -18.68
N ILE A 143 -13.01 -3.13 -18.53
CA ILE A 143 -13.33 -4.06 -19.64
C ILE A 143 -14.19 -3.35 -20.68
N ASP A 144 -15.26 -2.67 -20.28
CA ASP A 144 -16.15 -1.93 -21.18
C ASP A 144 -15.37 -0.88 -21.97
N ARG A 145 -14.51 -0.11 -21.29
CA ARG A 145 -13.63 0.87 -21.95
C ARG A 145 -12.72 0.19 -22.96
N ARG A 146 -12.10 -0.93 -22.59
CA ARG A 146 -11.20 -1.69 -23.46
C ARG A 146 -11.94 -2.20 -24.70
N ASP A 147 -13.13 -2.72 -24.55
CA ASP A 147 -13.89 -3.32 -25.65
C ASP A 147 -14.43 -2.24 -26.60
N LEU A 148 -14.85 -1.08 -26.07
CA LEU A 148 -15.23 0.08 -26.88
C LEU A 148 -14.05 0.66 -27.66
N LEU A 149 -12.88 0.83 -27.02
CA LEU A 149 -11.69 1.39 -27.67
C LEU A 149 -11.00 0.39 -28.60
N GLY A 150 -11.02 -0.90 -28.28
CA GLY A 150 -10.39 -1.94 -29.07
C GLY A 150 -10.97 -2.05 -30.48
N ASN A 151 -12.30 -1.96 -30.61
CA ASN A 151 -12.96 -2.02 -31.91
C ASN A 151 -12.74 -0.74 -32.73
N VAL A 152 -12.92 0.43 -32.09
CA VAL A 152 -12.76 1.73 -32.75
C VAL A 152 -11.31 1.97 -33.18
N GLN A 153 -10.33 1.56 -32.37
CA GLN A 153 -8.92 1.70 -32.72
C GLN A 153 -8.51 0.80 -33.88
N GLY A 154 -9.10 -0.40 -33.98
CA GLY A 154 -8.91 -1.29 -35.14
C GLY A 154 -9.39 -0.63 -36.44
N ASP A 155 -10.61 -0.08 -36.42
CA ASP A 155 -11.20 0.60 -37.58
C ASP A 155 -10.43 1.87 -37.96
N ILE A 156 -10.03 2.68 -36.98
CA ILE A 156 -9.21 3.89 -37.21
C ILE A 156 -7.85 3.52 -37.79
N ASN A 157 -7.19 2.50 -37.27
CA ASN A 157 -5.89 2.06 -37.78
C ASN A 157 -6.02 1.50 -39.21
N ALA A 158 -7.07 0.74 -39.51
CA ALA A 158 -7.31 0.23 -40.86
C ALA A 158 -7.59 1.36 -41.86
N TYR A 159 -8.43 2.33 -41.48
CA TYR A 159 -8.68 3.53 -42.29
C TYR A 159 -7.41 4.37 -42.48
N LYS A 160 -6.64 4.58 -41.41
CA LYS A 160 -5.39 5.34 -41.43
C LYS A 160 -4.31 4.64 -42.27
N ALA A 161 -4.19 3.32 -42.19
CA ALA A 161 -3.29 2.53 -43.03
C ALA A 161 -3.68 2.58 -44.51
N ALA A 162 -4.99 2.60 -44.81
CA ALA A 162 -5.50 2.74 -46.18
C ALA A 162 -5.32 4.16 -46.75
N GLN A 163 -5.28 5.19 -45.89
CA GLN A 163 -5.29 6.61 -46.28
C GLN A 163 -3.95 7.34 -46.03
N LEU A 164 -2.90 6.64 -45.59
CA LEU A 164 -1.63 7.25 -45.18
C LEU A 164 -0.93 7.93 -46.38
N SER A 165 -1.05 9.25 -46.46
CA SER A 165 -0.31 10.11 -47.38
C SER A 165 0.86 10.74 -46.63
N ASP A 166 1.99 10.99 -47.29
CA ASP A 166 3.18 11.63 -46.69
C ASP A 166 2.84 12.94 -45.95
N ALA A 167 1.81 13.66 -46.42
CA ALA A 167 1.31 14.86 -45.75
C ALA A 167 0.71 14.58 -44.34
N ASP A 168 0.02 13.45 -44.15
CA ASP A 168 -0.57 13.08 -42.86
C ASP A 168 0.50 12.57 -41.88
N ALA A 169 1.56 11.93 -42.40
CA ALA A 169 2.73 11.56 -41.61
C ALA A 169 3.44 12.81 -41.04
N LEU A 170 3.59 13.86 -41.85
CA LEU A 170 4.18 15.13 -41.42
C LEU A 170 3.29 15.88 -40.40
N LEU A 171 1.97 15.84 -40.56
CA LEU A 171 1.03 16.42 -39.59
C LEU A 171 1.04 15.66 -38.25
N ALA A 172 1.11 14.33 -38.29
CA ALA A 172 1.25 13.49 -37.11
C ALA A 172 2.59 13.77 -36.39
N GLU A 173 3.68 13.94 -37.13
CA GLU A 173 4.98 14.32 -36.57
C GLU A 173 4.91 15.69 -35.88
N ARG A 174 4.26 16.69 -36.50
CA ARG A 174 4.04 17.99 -35.87
C ARG A 174 3.26 17.87 -34.56
N GLY A 175 2.18 17.09 -34.54
CA GLY A 175 1.42 16.83 -33.30
C GLY A 175 2.25 16.16 -32.22
N ARG A 176 3.19 15.27 -32.59
CA ARG A 176 4.13 14.66 -31.65
C ARG A 176 5.12 15.68 -31.08
N ILE A 177 5.60 16.61 -31.92
CA ILE A 177 6.48 17.70 -31.50
C ILE A 177 5.76 18.63 -30.51
N ASP A 178 4.52 19.03 -30.81
CA ASP A 178 3.75 19.93 -29.94
C ASP A 178 3.47 19.28 -28.57
N ASN A 179 3.11 17.99 -28.56
CA ASN A 179 2.95 17.23 -27.31
C ASN A 179 4.27 17.15 -26.53
N SER A 180 5.38 16.87 -27.20
CA SER A 180 6.71 16.83 -26.57
C SER A 180 7.11 18.19 -26.00
N HIS A 181 6.80 19.29 -26.70
CA HIS A 181 7.08 20.63 -26.22
C HIS A 181 6.31 20.92 -24.93
N SER A 182 5.02 20.62 -24.89
CA SER A 182 4.19 20.79 -23.68
C SER A 182 4.68 19.95 -22.50
N MET A 183 5.23 18.76 -22.77
CA MET A 183 5.81 17.89 -21.75
C MET A 183 7.12 18.48 -21.22
N ILE A 184 7.99 18.97 -22.11
CA ILE A 184 9.23 19.67 -21.74
C ILE A 184 8.91 20.88 -20.86
N ASP A 185 7.93 21.69 -21.24
CA ASP A 185 7.53 22.87 -20.47
C ASP A 185 7.11 22.50 -19.04
N ARG A 186 6.30 21.45 -18.88
CA ARG A 186 5.90 20.94 -17.56
C ARG A 186 7.09 20.41 -16.76
N THR A 187 8.02 19.70 -17.41
CA THR A 187 9.22 19.20 -16.72
C THR A 187 10.15 20.33 -16.29
N LEU A 188 10.26 21.41 -17.09
CA LEU A 188 11.01 22.61 -16.73
C LEU A 188 10.36 23.32 -15.55
N GLU A 189 9.04 23.50 -15.58
CA GLU A 189 8.30 24.11 -14.47
C GLU A 189 8.47 23.31 -13.17
N GLN A 190 8.34 21.99 -13.24
CA GLN A 190 8.60 21.11 -12.09
C GLN A 190 10.06 21.19 -11.62
N ALA A 191 11.03 21.26 -12.54
CA ALA A 191 12.44 21.45 -12.20
C ALA A 191 12.70 22.80 -11.50
N TYR A 192 12.03 23.88 -11.93
CA TYR A 192 12.10 25.17 -11.25
C TYR A 192 11.50 25.13 -9.85
N ALA A 193 10.35 24.48 -9.67
CA ALA A 193 9.72 24.29 -8.36
C ALA A 193 10.62 23.49 -7.41
N THR A 194 11.16 22.36 -7.86
CA THR A 194 12.07 21.53 -7.04
C THR A 194 13.37 22.26 -6.69
N ARG A 195 13.91 23.11 -7.59
CA ARG A 195 15.06 23.95 -7.29
C ARG A 195 14.75 24.99 -6.20
N ALA A 196 13.57 25.59 -6.23
CA ALA A 196 13.12 26.51 -5.19
C ALA A 196 12.97 25.79 -3.84
N ASP A 197 12.33 24.61 -3.84
CA ASP A 197 12.19 23.77 -2.63
C ASP A 197 13.55 23.40 -2.04
N PHE A 198 14.55 23.04 -2.85
CA PHE A 198 15.90 22.76 -2.35
C PHE A 198 16.60 23.98 -1.77
N ALA A 199 16.34 25.18 -2.30
CA ALA A 199 16.87 26.41 -1.73
C ALA A 199 16.26 26.68 -0.35
N ASP A 200 14.94 26.47 -0.19
CA ASP A 200 14.25 26.60 1.09
C ASP A 200 14.69 25.53 2.09
N GLN A 201 14.82 24.28 1.67
CA GLN A 201 15.37 23.19 2.48
C GLN A 201 16.79 23.47 2.94
N ARG A 202 17.64 24.08 2.10
CA ARG A 202 18.98 24.48 2.51
C ARG A 202 18.96 25.51 3.64
N SER A 203 18.06 26.50 3.56
CA SER A 203 17.89 27.50 4.62
C SER A 203 17.43 26.86 5.93
N THR A 204 16.46 25.94 5.87
CA THR A 204 15.98 25.23 7.07
C THR A 204 17.06 24.34 7.68
N LEU A 205 17.84 23.61 6.87
CA LEU A 205 18.97 22.81 7.32
C LEU A 205 20.07 23.66 7.97
N GLN A 206 20.36 24.85 7.43
CA GLN A 206 21.28 25.80 8.06
C GLN A 206 20.75 26.27 9.42
N GLY A 207 19.45 26.52 9.53
CA GLY A 207 18.80 26.80 10.81
C GLY A 207 18.91 25.64 11.81
N ILE A 208 18.71 24.40 11.36
CA ILE A 208 18.85 23.19 12.18
C ILE A 208 20.31 23.01 12.63
N SER A 209 21.27 23.17 11.71
CA SER A 209 22.71 23.10 12.01
C SER A 209 23.10 24.13 13.08
N THR A 210 22.56 25.35 12.98
CA THR A 210 22.81 26.41 13.96
C THR A 210 22.22 26.04 15.33
N ARG A 211 20.97 25.54 15.37
CA ARG A 211 20.33 25.07 16.61
C ARG A 211 21.08 23.89 17.23
N MET A 212 21.49 22.91 16.43
CA MET A 212 22.26 21.76 16.88
C MET A 212 23.62 22.18 17.44
N SER A 213 24.31 23.11 16.78
CA SER A 213 25.55 23.70 17.30
C SER A 213 25.32 24.40 18.65
N ASN A 214 24.23 25.17 18.78
CA ASN A 214 23.87 25.82 20.04
C ASN A 214 23.53 24.82 21.15
N THR A 215 22.84 23.72 20.83
CA THR A 215 22.56 22.64 21.79
C THR A 215 23.85 21.89 22.17
N ALA A 216 24.73 21.60 21.20
CA ALA A 216 26.02 20.98 21.46
C ALA A 216 26.89 21.84 22.38
N ALA A 217 26.86 23.17 22.23
CA ALA A 217 27.52 24.11 23.12
C ALA A 217 26.96 24.10 24.56
N GLN A 218 25.73 23.63 24.78
CA GLN A 218 25.12 23.51 26.11
C GLN A 218 25.41 22.16 26.81
N VAL A 219 25.85 21.13 26.06
CA VAL A 219 26.20 19.81 26.61
C VAL A 219 27.29 19.88 27.70
N PRO A 220 28.37 20.68 27.58
CA PRO A 220 29.34 20.88 28.66
C PRO A 220 28.71 21.49 29.93
N GLY A 221 27.74 22.39 29.77
CA GLY A 221 27.01 23.00 30.89
C GLY A 221 26.18 21.99 31.67
N LEU A 222 25.51 21.06 30.97
CA LEU A 222 24.80 19.94 31.60
C LEU A 222 25.75 19.01 32.36
N ASN A 223 26.96 18.78 31.84
CA ASN A 223 27.98 17.97 32.54
C ASN A 223 28.48 18.64 33.84
N SER A 224 28.45 19.98 33.91
CA SER A 224 28.73 20.70 35.17
C SER A 224 27.59 20.52 36.19
N ILE A 225 26.33 20.57 35.74
CA ILE A 225 25.17 20.38 36.62
C ILE A 225 25.10 18.93 37.16
N ILE A 226 25.35 17.93 36.32
CA ILE A 226 25.32 16.53 36.74
C ILE A 226 26.42 16.20 37.74
N THR A 227 27.61 16.80 37.59
CA THR A 227 28.72 16.65 38.55
C THR A 227 28.42 17.34 39.90
N LEU A 228 27.77 18.50 39.88
CA LEU A 228 27.30 19.19 41.10
C LEU A 228 26.25 18.38 41.87
N ILE A 229 25.28 17.78 41.18
CA ILE A 229 24.27 16.87 41.76
C ILE A 229 24.95 15.65 42.39
N GLY A 230 25.88 15.03 41.67
CA GLY A 230 26.67 13.90 42.18
C GLY A 230 27.47 14.27 43.44
N ARG A 231 28.05 15.47 43.48
CA ARG A 231 28.82 15.96 44.64
C ARG A 231 27.95 16.17 45.88
N ARG A 232 26.70 16.64 45.74
CA ARG A 232 25.76 16.76 46.87
C ARG A 232 25.37 15.38 47.41
N ARG A 233 24.99 14.46 46.53
CA ARG A 233 24.59 13.09 46.91
C ARG A 233 25.72 12.32 47.60
N ARG A 234 26.97 12.49 47.14
CA ARG A 234 28.16 11.91 47.80
C ARG A 234 28.38 12.46 49.21
N ARG A 235 28.21 13.77 49.42
CA ARG A 235 28.32 14.36 50.76
C ARG A 235 27.27 13.80 51.72
N ASP A 236 26.02 13.70 51.27
CA ASP A 236 24.92 13.19 52.09
C ASP A 236 25.16 11.71 52.47
N SER A 237 25.63 10.88 51.53
CA SER A 237 26.00 9.48 51.81
C SER A 237 27.17 9.33 52.78
N VAL A 238 28.20 10.19 52.68
CA VAL A 238 29.34 10.17 53.62
C VAL A 238 28.89 10.53 55.04
N ILE A 239 28.03 11.54 55.19
CA ILE A 239 27.51 11.95 56.51
C ILE A 239 26.71 10.82 57.16
N ILE A 240 25.79 10.19 56.42
CA ILE A 240 25.00 9.06 56.94
C ILE A 240 25.88 7.85 57.26
N GLY A 241 26.87 7.52 56.41
CA GLY A 241 27.82 6.44 56.66
C GLY A 241 28.65 6.66 57.93
N CYS A 242 29.16 7.87 58.14
CA CYS A 242 29.88 8.22 59.37
C CYS A 242 28.96 8.14 60.61
N LEU A 243 27.72 8.62 60.53
CA LEU A 243 26.76 8.56 61.63
C LEU A 243 26.50 7.11 62.07
N VAL A 244 26.17 6.22 61.11
CA VAL A 244 25.93 4.80 61.38
C VAL A 244 27.19 4.13 61.93
N GLY A 245 28.34 4.38 61.31
CA GLY A 245 29.62 3.82 61.77
C GLY A 245 29.93 4.19 63.24
N ILE A 246 29.85 5.48 63.59
CA ILE A 246 30.08 5.95 64.96
C ILE A 246 29.07 5.33 65.93
N LEU A 247 27.79 5.29 65.56
CA LEU A 247 26.74 4.70 66.41
C LEU A 247 26.98 3.21 66.67
N THR A 248 27.39 2.45 65.65
CA THR A 248 27.70 1.01 65.79
C THR A 248 28.92 0.76 66.67
N VAL A 249 29.97 1.59 66.57
CA VAL A 249 31.16 1.47 67.43
C VAL A 249 30.84 1.80 68.89
N LEU A 250 30.05 2.85 69.14
CA LEU A 250 29.61 3.19 70.49
C LEU A 250 28.74 2.08 71.10
N LEU A 251 27.85 1.48 70.31
CA LEU A 251 27.01 0.36 70.76
C LEU A 251 27.86 -0.86 71.11
N LEU A 252 28.85 -1.21 70.27
CA LEU A 252 29.80 -2.27 70.58
C LEU A 252 30.60 -1.97 71.84
N MET A 253 31.10 -0.75 72.00
CA MET A 253 31.84 -0.33 73.19
C MET A 253 30.97 -0.43 74.45
N TYR A 254 29.67 -0.09 74.36
CA TYR A 254 28.72 -0.24 75.46
C TYR A 254 28.42 -1.69 75.80
N ILE A 255 28.33 -2.59 74.81
CA ILE A 255 28.10 -4.03 75.05
C ILE A 255 29.33 -4.72 75.65
N PHE A 256 30.53 -4.34 75.23
CA PHE A 256 31.78 -4.96 75.69
C PHE A 256 32.34 -4.34 76.99
N ARG A 257 31.70 -3.31 77.54
CA ARG A 257 32.08 -2.60 78.76
C ARG A 257 31.11 -2.92 79.89
#